data_AF-A0A382CBD7-F1
#
_entry.id   AF-A0A382CBD7-F1
#
_cell.length_a   1.000
_cell.length_b   1.000
_cell.length_c   1.000
_cell.angle_alpha   90.00
_cell.angle_beta   90.00
_cell.angle_gamma   90.00
#
_symmetry.space_group_name_H-M   'P 1'
#
loop_
_entity.id
_entity.type
_entity.pdbx_description
1 polymer ?
#
loop_
_entity_poly.entity_id
_entity_poly.type
_entity_poly.pdbx_seq_one_letter_code
_entity_poly.pdbx_strand_id
1 'polypeptide(L)'
;MGRSVGLVGYGLDNRERGLELINIIDMNFDTNVEEAMICESEECSICDGLISDIDNFIDLSCESITPYSLSTFKIGTIVDKDILERASQFSNLFGSNLFESIKSQLNREIGIGVYQKIGLSAQLDLPDAVIIIDTRYDTINLEIKSLFIE
;
A
#
# COMPACT_ATOMS: atom_id res chain seq x y z
N MET A 1 -8.57 3.31 -8.29
CA MET A 1 -9.87 2.62 -8.51
C MET A 1 -9.85 1.15 -8.07
N GLY A 2 -8.93 0.29 -8.53
CA GLY A 2 -9.00 -1.16 -8.25
C GLY A 2 -8.96 -1.55 -6.76
N ARG A 3 -8.36 -0.73 -5.88
CA ARG A 3 -8.44 -0.88 -4.42
C ARG A 3 -9.87 -1.04 -3.89
N SER A 4 -10.83 -0.34 -4.48
CA SER A 4 -12.25 -0.36 -4.05
C SER A 4 -12.91 -1.71 -4.25
N VAL A 5 -12.32 -2.56 -5.08
CA VAL A 5 -12.70 -3.96 -5.31
C VAL A 5 -11.49 -4.90 -5.08
N GLY A 6 -10.53 -4.47 -4.26
CA GLY A 6 -9.25 -5.17 -4.07
C GLY A 6 -9.38 -6.57 -3.45
N LEU A 7 -10.53 -6.88 -2.83
CA LEU A 7 -10.85 -8.20 -2.28
C LEU A 7 -11.66 -9.08 -3.25
N VAL A 8 -11.96 -8.58 -4.45
CA VAL A 8 -12.68 -9.30 -5.49
C VAL A 8 -11.67 -9.84 -6.51
N GLY A 9 -11.66 -11.16 -6.66
CA GLY A 9 -10.75 -11.85 -7.57
C GLY A 9 -9.29 -11.88 -7.07
N TYR A 10 -8.50 -12.74 -7.69
CA TYR A 10 -7.09 -12.97 -7.36
C TYR A 10 -6.24 -12.88 -8.62
N GLY A 11 -4.93 -12.65 -8.46
CA GLY A 11 -3.96 -12.68 -9.56
C GLY A 11 -3.74 -11.35 -10.30
N LEU A 12 -4.46 -10.29 -9.94
CA LEU A 12 -4.24 -8.93 -10.44
C LEU A 12 -3.68 -8.04 -9.32
N ASP A 13 -2.95 -7.00 -9.68
CA ASP A 13 -2.67 -5.88 -8.78
C ASP A 13 -3.82 -4.85 -8.78
N ASN A 14 -3.74 -3.82 -7.94
CA ASN A 14 -4.81 -2.82 -7.84
C ASN A 14 -4.89 -1.86 -9.04
N ARG A 15 -3.82 -1.75 -9.83
CA ARG A 15 -3.82 -0.97 -11.08
C ARG A 15 -4.56 -1.75 -12.15
N GLU A 16 -4.18 -3.00 -12.37
CA GLU A 16 -4.82 -3.93 -13.31
C GLU A 16 -6.32 -4.09 -13.00
N ARG A 17 -6.69 -4.35 -11.73
CA ARG A 17 -8.11 -4.40 -11.31
C ARG A 17 -8.87 -3.12 -11.66
N GLY A 18 -8.23 -1.96 -11.53
CA GLY A 18 -8.85 -0.67 -11.83
C GLY A 18 -9.15 -0.51 -13.32
N LEU A 19 -8.19 -0.87 -14.16
CA LEU A 19 -8.33 -0.83 -15.62
C LEU A 19 -9.41 -1.81 -16.11
N GLU A 20 -9.40 -3.04 -15.59
CA GLU A 20 -10.45 -4.02 -15.92
C GLU A 20 -11.84 -3.53 -15.53
N LEU A 21 -11.97 -2.88 -14.37
CA LEU A 21 -13.26 -2.33 -13.94
C LEU A 21 -13.75 -1.21 -14.86
N ILE A 22 -12.87 -0.30 -15.28
CA ILE A 22 -13.18 0.77 -16.24
C ILE A 22 -13.64 0.17 -17.57
N ASN A 23 -12.87 -0.77 -18.12
CA ASN A 23 -13.18 -1.48 -19.37
C ASN A 23 -14.58 -2.11 -19.31
N ILE A 24 -14.90 -2.80 -18.20
CA ILE A 24 -16.21 -3.42 -18.00
C ILE A 24 -17.32 -2.37 -17.96
N ILE A 25 -17.12 -1.25 -17.28
CA ILE A 25 -18.12 -0.17 -17.19
C ILE A 25 -18.40 0.41 -18.58
N ASP A 26 -17.35 0.77 -19.31
CA ASP A 26 -17.49 1.37 -20.64
C ASP A 26 -18.19 0.43 -21.63
N MET A 27 -17.87 -0.87 -21.60
CA MET A 27 -18.54 -1.86 -22.44
C MET A 27 -20.02 -2.08 -22.07
N ASN A 28 -20.38 -2.07 -20.78
CA ASN A 28 -21.75 -2.38 -20.35
C ASN A 28 -22.70 -1.18 -20.45
N PHE A 29 -22.18 0.03 -20.30
CA PHE A 29 -22.99 1.25 -20.25
C PHE A 29 -22.85 2.14 -21.49
N ASP A 30 -22.06 1.73 -22.49
CA ASP A 30 -21.75 2.51 -23.68
C ASP A 30 -21.24 3.92 -23.30
N THR A 31 -20.31 3.94 -22.34
CA THR A 31 -19.67 5.15 -21.80
C THR A 31 -18.21 5.23 -22.21
N ASN A 32 -17.60 6.38 -21.92
CA ASN A 32 -16.15 6.56 -21.96
C ASN A 32 -15.73 7.25 -20.66
N VAL A 33 -15.73 6.49 -19.56
CA VAL A 33 -15.36 7.00 -18.22
C VAL A 33 -13.85 6.96 -17.99
N GLU A 34 -13.08 6.34 -18.88
CA GLU A 34 -11.62 6.26 -18.81
C GLU A 34 -10.98 7.62 -18.54
N GLU A 35 -11.29 8.63 -19.37
CA GLU A 35 -10.76 9.99 -19.25
C GLU A 35 -11.11 10.67 -17.91
N ALA A 36 -12.23 10.27 -17.28
CA ALA A 36 -12.68 10.87 -16.02
C ALA A 36 -12.16 10.13 -14.78
N MET A 37 -11.76 8.86 -14.93
CA MET A 37 -11.42 7.96 -13.82
C MET A 37 -9.94 7.65 -13.72
N ILE A 38 -9.18 7.84 -14.81
CA ILE A 38 -7.73 7.72 -14.85
C ILE A 38 -7.11 9.10 -14.64
N CYS A 39 -6.17 9.18 -13.70
CA CYS A 39 -5.35 10.35 -13.45
C CYS A 39 -3.91 9.89 -13.23
N GLU A 40 -2.97 10.82 -13.37
CA GLU A 40 -1.62 10.61 -12.88
C GLU A 40 -1.64 10.38 -11.36
N SER A 41 -0.69 9.59 -10.85
CA SER A 41 -0.68 9.16 -9.46
C SER A 41 -0.64 10.35 -8.50
N GLU A 42 0.22 11.32 -8.82
CA GLU A 42 0.47 12.55 -8.06
C GLU A 42 -0.76 13.45 -7.99
N GLU A 43 -1.68 13.31 -8.94
CA GLU A 43 -2.92 14.09 -9.03
C GLU A 43 -4.13 13.36 -8.42
N CYS A 44 -3.92 12.16 -7.87
CA CYS A 44 -5.02 11.35 -7.35
C CYS A 44 -5.71 12.02 -6.17
N SER A 45 -6.95 12.49 -6.38
CA SER A 45 -7.77 13.15 -5.34
C SER A 45 -8.13 12.28 -4.12
N ILE A 46 -7.88 10.96 -4.19
CA ILE A 46 -8.20 10.01 -3.12
C ILE A 46 -7.01 9.78 -2.19
N CYS A 47 -5.80 9.65 -2.73
CA CYS A 47 -4.61 9.32 -1.95
C CYS A 47 -3.48 10.34 -2.07
N ASP A 48 -3.68 11.44 -2.79
CA ASP A 48 -2.75 12.56 -2.94
C ASP A 48 -1.33 12.11 -3.32
N GLY A 49 -1.20 11.21 -4.30
CA GLY A 49 0.11 10.71 -4.73
C GLY A 49 0.76 9.65 -3.85
N LEU A 50 0.16 9.26 -2.73
CA LEU A 50 0.82 8.37 -1.77
C LEU A 50 1.24 6.99 -2.32
N ILE A 51 0.58 6.51 -3.38
CA ILE A 51 0.94 5.23 -4.03
C ILE A 51 2.20 5.36 -4.89
N SER A 52 2.48 6.53 -5.48
CA SER A 52 3.73 6.77 -6.23
C SER A 52 4.96 6.81 -5.32
N ASP A 53 4.78 7.06 -4.01
CA ASP A 53 5.88 7.14 -3.05
C ASP A 53 6.33 5.77 -2.50
N ILE A 54 5.74 4.66 -2.94
CA ILE A 54 6.06 3.32 -2.45
C ILE A 54 7.55 2.99 -2.60
N ASP A 55 8.15 3.33 -3.74
CA ASP A 55 9.58 3.08 -3.99
C ASP A 55 10.47 3.87 -3.02
N ASN A 56 10.11 5.12 -2.71
CA ASN A 56 10.80 5.92 -1.70
C ASN A 56 10.70 5.27 -0.32
N PHE A 57 9.51 4.77 0.06
CA PHE A 57 9.35 4.09 1.35
C PHE A 57 10.08 2.75 1.44
N ILE A 58 10.23 2.02 0.32
CA ILE A 58 11.06 0.81 0.27
C ILE A 58 12.51 1.19 0.57
N ASP A 59 13.02 2.24 -0.07
CA ASP A 59 14.39 2.69 0.09
C ASP A 59 14.69 3.14 1.53
N LEU A 60 13.84 4.00 2.09
CA LEU A 60 13.94 4.44 3.49
C LEU A 60 13.87 3.25 4.47
N SER A 61 13.00 2.28 4.19
CA SER A 61 12.88 1.07 5.02
C SER A 61 14.16 0.24 4.97
N CYS A 62 14.73 -0.01 3.78
CA CYS A 62 15.98 -0.74 3.62
C CYS A 62 17.15 -0.05 4.33
N GLU A 63 17.26 1.28 4.21
CA GLU A 63 18.30 2.05 4.89
C GLU A 63 18.19 1.94 6.41
N SER A 64 16.97 2.01 6.95
CA SER A 64 16.74 1.95 8.40
C SER A 64 17.15 0.61 9.04
N ILE A 65 17.03 -0.51 8.32
CA ILE A 65 17.26 -1.86 8.86
C ILE A 65 18.65 -2.43 8.57
N THR A 66 19.34 -1.93 7.55
CA THR A 66 20.68 -2.40 7.15
C THR A 66 21.71 -2.44 8.30
N PRO A 67 21.71 -1.51 9.29
CA PRO A 67 22.64 -1.57 10.41
C PRO A 67 22.42 -2.74 11.39
N TYR A 68 21.33 -3.50 11.27
CA TYR A 68 20.92 -4.51 12.25
C TYR A 68 20.92 -5.92 11.65
N SER A 69 21.35 -6.89 12.44
CA SER A 69 21.30 -8.32 12.09
C SER A 69 19.92 -8.91 12.40
N LEU A 70 18.94 -8.62 11.54
CA LEU A 70 17.58 -9.12 11.64
C LEU A 70 17.37 -10.31 10.68
N SER A 71 16.41 -11.19 10.96
CA SER A 71 15.96 -12.24 10.04
C SER A 71 14.56 -11.99 9.48
N THR A 72 13.71 -11.33 10.28
CA THR A 72 12.32 -11.07 9.91
C THR A 72 11.89 -9.64 10.24
N PHE A 73 10.95 -9.11 9.45
CA PHE A 73 10.40 -7.77 9.65
C PHE A 73 8.91 -7.69 9.36
N LYS A 74 8.29 -6.59 9.78
CA LYS A 74 6.92 -6.23 9.43
C LYS A 74 6.84 -4.75 9.07
N ILE A 75 6.11 -4.43 8.00
CA ILE A 75 5.77 -3.04 7.69
C ILE A 75 4.47 -2.64 8.42
N GLY A 76 4.51 -1.47 9.04
CA GLY A 76 3.34 -0.73 9.49
C GLY A 76 3.36 0.67 8.91
N THR A 77 2.19 1.24 8.65
CA THR A 77 2.05 2.59 8.08
C THR A 77 1.14 3.47 8.92
N ILE A 78 1.53 4.73 9.05
CA ILE A 78 0.70 5.84 9.51
C ILE A 78 0.37 6.66 8.27
N VAL A 79 -0.92 6.82 8.02
CA VAL A 79 -1.48 7.52 6.86
C VAL A 79 -2.37 8.63 7.36
N ASP A 80 -2.38 9.75 6.64
CA ASP A 80 -3.23 10.88 6.96
C ASP A 80 -4.71 10.46 7.09
N LYS A 81 -5.40 11.02 8.10
CA LYS A 81 -6.79 10.69 8.39
C LYS A 81 -7.72 11.09 7.25
N ASP A 82 -7.44 12.20 6.59
CA ASP A 82 -8.27 12.71 5.50
C ASP A 82 -8.15 11.79 4.27
N ILE A 83 -6.95 11.29 3.97
CA ILE A 83 -6.73 10.26 2.93
C ILE A 83 -7.52 8.98 3.28
N LEU A 84 -7.46 8.52 4.53
CA LEU A 84 -8.20 7.33 4.97
C LEU A 84 -9.72 7.51 4.82
N GLU A 85 -10.24 8.68 5.17
CA GLU A 85 -11.66 9.02 5.06
C GLU A 85 -12.10 9.10 3.60
N ARG A 86 -11.38 9.84 2.74
CA ARG A 86 -11.68 9.93 1.29
C ARG A 86 -11.65 8.55 0.63
N ALA A 87 -10.62 7.75 0.92
CA ALA A 87 -10.51 6.40 0.38
C ALA A 87 -11.64 5.47 0.83
N SER A 88 -12.07 5.58 2.09
CA SER A 88 -13.20 4.80 2.61
C SER A 88 -14.52 5.24 1.97
N GLN A 89 -14.78 6.55 1.89
CA GLN A 89 -15.97 7.10 1.24
C GLN A 89 -16.08 6.66 -0.22
N PHE A 90 -14.99 6.78 -0.98
CA PHE A 90 -14.94 6.33 -2.37
C PHE A 90 -15.20 4.82 -2.50
N SER A 91 -14.59 4.01 -1.63
CA SER A 91 -14.75 2.55 -1.69
C SER A 91 -16.18 2.10 -1.36
N ASN A 92 -16.88 2.81 -0.46
CA ASN A 92 -18.27 2.52 -0.11
C ASN A 92 -19.24 2.70 -1.30
N LEU A 93 -18.85 3.42 -2.36
CA LEU A 93 -19.65 3.53 -3.58
C LEU A 93 -19.80 2.19 -4.33
N PHE A 94 -18.84 1.28 -4.15
CA PHE A 94 -18.79 -0.01 -4.83
C PHE A 94 -19.40 -1.15 -4.01
N GLY A 95 -19.63 -0.93 -2.71
CA GLY A 95 -20.19 -1.91 -1.78
C GLY A 95 -19.35 -2.06 -0.51
N SER A 96 -19.95 -2.69 0.50
CA SER A 96 -19.26 -2.99 1.76
C SER A 96 -18.38 -4.23 1.63
N ASN A 97 -17.24 -4.23 2.31
CA ASN A 97 -16.32 -5.38 2.43
C ASN A 97 -15.70 -5.89 1.10
N LEU A 98 -15.66 -5.07 0.05
CA LEU A 98 -15.01 -5.42 -1.22
C LEU A 98 -13.62 -4.81 -1.38
N PHE A 99 -13.26 -3.85 -0.51
CA PHE A 99 -12.10 -2.99 -0.71
C PHE A 99 -10.87 -3.41 0.11
N GLU A 100 -9.69 -3.19 -0.46
CA GLU A 100 -8.42 -3.20 0.27
C GLU A 100 -8.17 -1.80 0.87
N SER A 101 -7.88 -1.73 2.17
CA SER A 101 -7.49 -0.47 2.80
C SER A 101 -6.15 0.03 2.22
N ILE A 102 -5.97 1.35 2.13
CA ILE A 102 -4.71 1.93 1.65
C ILE A 102 -3.51 1.47 2.49
N LYS A 103 -3.68 1.35 3.82
CA LYS A 103 -2.65 0.82 4.72
C LYS A 103 -2.26 -0.61 4.37
N SER A 104 -3.23 -1.48 4.08
CA SER A 104 -2.97 -2.87 3.68
C SER A 104 -2.15 -2.93 2.40
N GLN A 105 -2.54 -2.14 1.40
CA GLN A 105 -1.81 -2.08 0.13
C GLN A 105 -0.38 -1.59 0.35
N LEU A 106 -0.20 -0.45 1.05
CA LEU A 106 1.13 0.11 1.32
C LEU A 106 2.01 -0.90 2.06
N ASN A 107 1.51 -1.50 3.16
CA ASN A 107 2.27 -2.47 3.94
C ASN A 107 2.68 -3.68 3.08
N ARG A 108 1.78 -4.17 2.21
CA ARG A 108 2.02 -5.32 1.33
C ARG A 108 3.05 -4.98 0.25
N GLU A 109 2.89 -3.87 -0.45
CA GLU A 109 3.73 -3.49 -1.58
C GLU A 109 5.13 -3.07 -1.12
N ILE A 110 5.23 -2.26 -0.05
CA ILE A 110 6.52 -1.91 0.56
C ILE A 110 7.20 -3.18 1.11
N GLY A 111 6.45 -4.07 1.76
CA GLY A 111 7.00 -5.33 2.29
C GLY A 111 7.56 -6.23 1.20
N ILE A 112 6.88 -6.36 0.06
CA ILE A 112 7.37 -7.10 -1.11
C ILE A 112 8.67 -6.47 -1.62
N GLY A 113 8.70 -5.14 -1.77
CA GLY A 113 9.89 -4.42 -2.26
C GLY A 113 11.11 -4.57 -1.34
N VAL A 114 10.92 -4.44 -0.03
CA VAL A 114 12.00 -4.64 0.95
C VAL A 114 12.51 -6.08 0.90
N TYR A 115 11.62 -7.08 0.87
CA TYR A 115 12.01 -8.49 0.71
C TYR A 115 12.85 -8.70 -0.57
N GLN A 116 12.42 -8.13 -1.70
CA GLN A 116 13.14 -8.27 -2.96
C GLN A 116 14.51 -7.58 -2.96
N LYS A 117 14.63 -6.43 -2.29
CA LYS A 117 15.85 -5.61 -2.32
C LYS A 117 16.95 -6.15 -1.41
N ILE A 118 16.60 -6.69 -0.24
CA ILE A 118 17.59 -7.12 0.78
C ILE A 118 17.45 -8.58 1.24
N GLY A 119 16.44 -9.32 0.78
CA GLY A 119 16.26 -10.75 1.08
C GLY A 119 15.75 -11.08 2.49
N LEU A 120 15.41 -10.07 3.30
CA LEU A 120 14.86 -10.25 4.65
C LEU A 120 13.40 -10.74 4.56
N SER A 121 12.98 -11.68 5.41
CA SER A 121 11.63 -12.27 5.30
C SER A 121 10.56 -11.43 6.01
N ALA A 122 9.43 -11.16 5.36
CA ALA A 122 8.29 -10.51 6.00
C ALA A 122 7.53 -11.49 6.92
N GLN A 123 7.27 -11.10 8.17
CA GLN A 123 6.57 -11.90 9.19
C GLN A 123 5.57 -11.03 9.97
N LEU A 124 4.29 -11.41 9.99
CA LEU A 124 3.22 -10.55 10.53
C LEU A 124 3.04 -10.61 12.05
N ASP A 125 3.27 -11.77 12.65
CA ASP A 125 2.92 -12.02 14.06
C ASP A 125 4.09 -11.72 15.01
N LEU A 126 5.23 -12.36 14.79
CA LEU A 126 6.41 -12.26 15.65
C LEU A 126 7.66 -11.82 14.88
N PRO A 127 7.65 -10.66 14.21
CA PRO A 127 8.85 -10.18 13.52
C PRO A 127 9.94 -9.79 14.51
N ASP A 128 11.20 -9.82 14.08
CA ASP A 128 12.35 -9.30 14.84
C ASP A 128 12.29 -7.77 14.93
N ALA A 129 11.79 -7.12 13.87
CA ALA A 129 11.57 -5.68 13.85
C ALA A 129 10.25 -5.28 13.19
N VAL A 130 9.65 -4.20 13.68
CA VAL A 130 8.53 -3.52 13.04
C VAL A 130 9.03 -2.19 12.49
N ILE A 131 8.91 -2.00 11.18
CA ILE A 131 9.24 -0.77 10.46
C ILE A 131 7.96 0.03 10.36
N ILE A 132 7.82 1.09 11.15
CA ILE A 132 6.66 1.97 11.15
C ILE A 132 6.98 3.20 10.29
N ILE A 133 6.25 3.35 9.20
CA ILE A 133 6.44 4.40 8.20
C ILE A 133 5.38 5.46 8.41
N ASP A 134 5.79 6.67 8.81
CA ASP A 134 4.89 7.83 8.81
C ASP A 134 4.95 8.52 7.46
N THR A 135 3.97 8.19 6.63
CA THR A 135 3.84 8.67 5.24
C THR A 135 3.56 10.17 5.11
N ARG A 136 3.26 10.85 6.22
CA ARG A 136 2.99 12.29 6.23
C ARG A 136 4.27 13.12 6.25
N TYR A 137 5.36 12.51 6.71
CA TYR A 137 6.64 13.18 6.98
C TYR A 137 7.83 12.39 6.43
N ASP A 138 7.58 11.31 5.70
CA ASP A 138 8.59 10.37 5.19
C ASP A 138 9.58 9.91 6.26
N THR A 139 9.06 9.63 7.47
CA THR A 139 9.89 9.18 8.60
C THR A 139 9.70 7.70 8.89
N ILE A 140 10.81 7.05 9.27
CA ILE A 140 10.83 5.66 9.68
C ILE A 140 11.09 5.58 11.18
N ASN A 141 10.22 4.88 11.90
CA ASN A 141 10.46 4.45 13.27
C ASN A 141 10.66 2.93 13.29
N LEU A 142 11.85 2.50 13.68
CA LEU A 142 12.21 1.09 13.76
C LEU A 142 12.06 0.58 15.19
N GLU A 143 11.10 -0.31 15.40
CA GLU A 143 10.91 -1.00 16.68
C GLU A 143 11.54 -2.39 16.62
N ILE A 144 12.69 -2.56 17.27
CA ILE A 144 13.38 -3.84 17.36
C ILE A 144 12.88 -4.56 18.60
N LYS A 145 12.36 -5.79 18.44
CA LYS A 145 12.14 -6.65 19.60
C LYS A 145 13.51 -7.00 20.17
N SER A 146 13.74 -6.65 21.43
CA SER A 146 15.00 -6.94 22.13
C SER A 146 15.40 -8.41 21.95
N LEU A 147 16.33 -8.65 21.04
CA LEU A 147 17.15 -9.86 21.05
C LEU A 147 18.11 -9.65 22.22
N PHE A 148 18.02 -10.53 23.22
CA PHE A 148 19.04 -10.61 24.26
C PHE A 148 20.41 -10.67 23.58
N ILE A 149 21.28 -9.72 23.88
CA ILE A 149 22.69 -9.75 23.49
C ILE A 149 23.40 -10.53 24.61
N GLU A 150 23.95 -11.71 24.30
CA GLU A 150 24.90 -12.43 25.17
C GLU A 150 26.31 -11.83 25.08
#